data_AF-A0A0L8LJT8-F1
#
_entry.id   AF-A0A0L8LJT8-F1
#
_cell.length_a   1.000
_cell.length_b   1.000
_cell.length_c   1.000
_cell.angle_alpha   90.00
_cell.angle_beta   90.00
_cell.angle_gamma   90.00
#
_symmetry.space_group_name_H-M   'P 1'
#
loop_
_entity.id
_entity.type
_entity.pdbx_description
1 polymer ?
#
loop_
_entity_poly.entity_id
_entity_poly.type
_entity_poly.pdbx_seq_one_letter_code
_entity_poly.pdbx_strand_id
1 'polypeptide(L)'
;ALGDDEVAATKRVLGFDPEQTFEVSEEVLNHTRELGERGREARARWEKRLQEWRTDAPERAAEFDRIRAGELPQGWESHLPVFEAGQAIATRAASGKVLQALGAVIPELWGGSADLAGSNNTTID
;
A
#
# COMPACT_ATOMS: atom_id res chain seq x y z
N ALA A 1 -15.33 -27.51 5.66
CA ALA A 1 -15.55 -28.09 4.32
C ALA A 1 -17.00 -28.56 4.21
N LEU A 2 -17.54 -28.71 3.00
CA LEU A 2 -18.95 -29.07 2.76
C LEU A 2 -19.30 -30.53 3.11
N GLY A 3 -18.29 -31.40 3.28
CA GLY A 3 -18.46 -32.85 3.42
C GLY A 3 -18.23 -33.55 2.08
N ASP A 4 -17.76 -34.81 2.12
CA ASP A 4 -17.31 -35.53 0.91
C ASP A 4 -18.44 -35.78 -0.09
N ASP A 5 -19.62 -36.13 0.41
CA ASP A 5 -20.83 -36.34 -0.41
C ASP A 5 -21.22 -35.07 -1.17
N GLU A 6 -21.20 -33.92 -0.50
CA GLU A 6 -21.53 -32.62 -1.09
C GLU A 6 -20.46 -32.13 -2.09
N VAL A 7 -19.18 -32.40 -1.81
CA VAL A 7 -18.10 -32.13 -2.76
C VAL A 7 -18.24 -32.98 -4.02
N ALA A 8 -18.52 -34.28 -3.88
CA ALA A 8 -18.73 -35.17 -5.00
C ALA A 8 -19.99 -34.81 -5.82
N ALA A 9 -21.09 -34.44 -5.15
CA ALA A 9 -22.30 -33.96 -5.81
C ALA A 9 -22.04 -32.70 -6.62
N THR A 10 -21.33 -31.73 -6.05
CA THR A 10 -20.95 -30.48 -6.73
C THR A 10 -20.09 -30.75 -7.97
N LYS A 11 -19.07 -31.61 -7.87
CA LYS A 11 -18.21 -31.97 -9.00
C LYS A 11 -19.02 -32.56 -10.16
N ARG A 12 -19.95 -33.48 -9.88
CA ARG A 12 -20.81 -34.05 -10.92
C ARG A 12 -21.67 -32.99 -11.62
N VAL A 13 -22.25 -32.05 -10.87
CA VAL A 13 -23.04 -30.94 -11.43
C VAL A 13 -22.20 -30.05 -12.35
N LEU A 14 -20.92 -29.82 -12.01
CA LEU A 14 -20.00 -29.00 -12.78
C LEU A 14 -19.26 -29.76 -13.90
N GLY A 15 -19.53 -31.05 -14.07
CA GLY A 15 -18.87 -31.89 -15.08
C GLY A 15 -17.46 -32.36 -14.72
N PHE A 16 -17.09 -32.34 -13.44
CA PHE A 16 -15.81 -32.83 -12.91
C PHE A 16 -15.92 -34.29 -12.46
N ASP A 17 -14.79 -34.99 -12.46
CA ASP A 17 -14.65 -36.32 -11.87
C ASP A 17 -14.74 -36.22 -10.32
N PRO A 18 -15.75 -36.83 -9.66
CA PRO A 18 -15.92 -36.75 -8.22
C PRO A 18 -14.74 -37.34 -7.43
N GLU A 19 -14.02 -38.31 -7.99
CA GLU A 19 -12.92 -39.03 -7.34
C GLU A 19 -11.61 -38.24 -7.35
N GLN A 20 -11.43 -37.31 -8.29
CA GLN A 20 -10.22 -36.52 -8.40
C GLN A 20 -10.26 -35.28 -7.51
N THR A 21 -9.16 -34.95 -6.85
CA THR A 21 -9.04 -33.77 -5.97
C THR A 21 -7.95 -32.85 -6.48
N PHE A 22 -8.17 -31.53 -6.36
CA PHE A 22 -7.28 -30.51 -6.90
C PHE A 22 -7.02 -30.62 -8.41
N GLU A 23 -7.96 -31.22 -9.14
CA GLU A 23 -7.83 -31.36 -10.58
C GLU A 23 -7.99 -30.01 -11.28
N VAL A 24 -7.03 -29.68 -12.14
CA VAL A 24 -7.03 -28.46 -12.94
C VAL A 24 -6.62 -28.83 -14.36
N SER A 25 -7.53 -28.64 -15.31
CA SER A 25 -7.27 -29.00 -16.70
C SER A 25 -6.15 -28.15 -17.31
N GLU A 26 -5.43 -28.74 -18.26
CA GLU A 26 -4.37 -28.04 -18.98
C GLU A 26 -4.92 -26.82 -19.74
N GLU A 27 -6.14 -26.91 -20.28
CA GLU A 27 -6.82 -25.79 -20.95
C GLU A 27 -7.01 -24.59 -20.01
N VAL A 28 -7.50 -24.83 -18.79
CA VAL A 28 -7.69 -23.77 -17.78
C VAL A 28 -6.34 -23.17 -17.39
N LEU A 29 -5.31 -24.00 -17.19
CA LEU A 29 -3.96 -23.52 -16.88
C LEU A 29 -3.40 -22.68 -18.03
N ASN A 30 -3.53 -23.12 -19.27
CA ASN A 30 -3.00 -22.41 -20.43
C ASN A 30 -3.69 -21.07 -20.60
N HIS A 31 -5.03 -21.04 -20.56
CA HIS A 31 -5.80 -19.80 -20.65
C HIS A 31 -5.48 -18.82 -19.52
N THR A 32 -5.41 -19.29 -18.27
CA THR A 32 -5.09 -18.41 -17.14
C THR A 32 -3.64 -17.89 -17.21
N ARG A 33 -2.70 -18.68 -17.74
CA ARG A 33 -1.30 -18.28 -17.93
C ARG A 33 -1.09 -17.24 -19.03
N GLU A 34 -2.01 -17.08 -19.98
CA GLU A 34 -1.99 -15.96 -20.95
C GLU A 34 -2.04 -14.60 -20.26
N LEU A 35 -2.52 -14.52 -19.01
CA LEU A 35 -2.40 -13.30 -18.19
C LEU A 35 -0.94 -12.88 -17.97
N GLY A 36 -0.01 -13.84 -17.90
CA GLY A 36 1.42 -13.56 -17.78
C GLY A 36 1.95 -12.77 -18.97
N GLU A 37 1.54 -13.09 -20.20
CA GLU A 37 1.91 -12.35 -21.40
C GLU A 37 1.37 -10.91 -21.36
N ARG A 38 0.06 -10.78 -21.13
CA ARG A 38 -0.62 -9.47 -21.03
C ARG A 38 0.00 -8.60 -19.94
N GLY A 39 0.33 -9.22 -18.80
CA GLY A 39 0.98 -8.56 -17.67
C GLY A 39 2.39 -8.07 -18.02
N ARG A 40 3.19 -8.87 -18.72
CA ARG A 40 4.53 -8.46 -19.16
C ARG A 40 4.48 -7.28 -20.12
N GLU A 41 3.57 -7.30 -21.08
CA GLU A 41 3.40 -6.17 -21.99
C GLU A 41 2.94 -4.89 -21.27
N ALA A 42 1.97 -5.00 -20.37
CA ALA A 42 1.49 -3.87 -19.58
C ALA A 42 2.61 -3.29 -18.70
N ARG A 43 3.42 -4.17 -18.09
CA ARG A 43 4.59 -3.80 -17.29
C ARG A 43 5.64 -3.08 -18.14
N ALA A 44 5.96 -3.58 -19.33
CA ALA A 44 6.93 -2.95 -20.23
C ALA A 44 6.49 -1.55 -20.66
N ARG A 45 5.21 -1.37 -21.01
CA ARG A 45 4.63 -0.05 -21.34
C ARG A 45 4.66 0.90 -20.15
N TRP A 46 4.35 0.41 -18.95
CA TRP A 46 4.41 1.20 -17.73
C TRP A 46 5.85 1.61 -17.40
N GLU A 47 6.82 0.71 -17.54
CA GLU A 47 8.23 0.98 -17.21
C GLU A 47 8.81 2.08 -18.12
N LYS A 48 8.49 2.02 -19.42
CA LYS A 48 8.87 3.07 -20.36
C LYS A 48 8.35 4.45 -19.92
N ARG A 49 7.05 4.53 -19.60
CA ARG A 49 6.43 5.78 -19.12
C ARG A 49 7.01 6.25 -17.78
N LEU A 50 7.34 5.32 -16.89
CA LEU A 50 7.98 5.64 -15.64
C LEU A 50 9.36 6.27 -15.93
N GLN A 51 10.17 5.65 -16.79
CA GLN A 51 11.50 6.18 -17.12
C GLN A 51 11.44 7.57 -17.77
N GLU A 52 10.48 7.81 -18.65
CA GLU A 52 10.20 9.14 -19.23
C GLU A 52 9.86 10.15 -18.12
N TRP A 53 8.88 9.84 -17.27
CA TRP A 53 8.52 10.68 -16.12
C TRP A 53 9.70 10.96 -15.17
N ARG A 54 10.55 9.96 -14.91
CA ARG A 54 11.72 10.12 -14.04
C ARG A 54 12.76 11.08 -14.62
N THR A 55 12.86 11.12 -15.94
CA THR A 55 13.74 12.06 -16.65
C THR A 55 13.18 13.49 -16.56
N ASP A 56 11.86 13.63 -16.68
CA ASP A 56 11.17 14.93 -16.64
C ASP A 56 11.01 15.49 -15.22
N ALA A 57 11.02 14.64 -14.19
CA ALA A 57 10.81 15.02 -12.79
C ALA A 57 11.82 14.33 -11.84
N PRO A 58 13.13 14.63 -11.95
CA PRO A 58 14.19 13.91 -11.23
C PRO A 58 14.07 14.01 -9.70
N GLU A 59 13.66 15.16 -9.17
CA GLU A 59 13.47 15.35 -7.72
C GLU A 59 12.33 14.48 -7.18
N ARG A 60 11.18 14.46 -7.89
CA ARG A 60 10.05 13.59 -7.52
C ARG A 60 10.36 12.11 -7.73
N ALA A 61 11.21 11.77 -8.70
CA ALA A 61 11.67 10.40 -8.89
C ALA A 61 12.56 9.93 -7.73
N ALA A 62 13.44 10.80 -7.23
CA ALA A 62 14.24 10.52 -6.04
C ALA A 62 13.36 10.36 -4.79
N GLU A 63 12.34 11.22 -4.63
CA GLU A 63 11.36 11.09 -3.55
C GLU A 63 10.58 9.78 -3.65
N PHE A 64 10.10 9.41 -4.84
CA PHE A 64 9.42 8.14 -5.09
C PHE A 64 10.28 6.94 -4.72
N ASP A 65 11.56 6.94 -5.08
CA ASP A 65 12.46 5.83 -4.76
C ASP A 65 12.69 5.68 -3.26
N ARG A 66 12.92 6.80 -2.56
CA ARG A 66 13.08 6.82 -1.11
C ARG A 66 11.84 6.25 -0.42
N ILE A 67 10.64 6.70 -0.81
CA ILE A 67 9.37 6.20 -0.28
C ILE A 67 9.22 4.70 -0.57
N ARG A 68 9.55 4.27 -1.80
CA ARG A 68 9.45 2.86 -2.20
C ARG A 68 10.45 1.96 -1.45
N ALA A 69 11.60 2.50 -1.06
CA ALA A 69 12.59 1.82 -0.23
C ALA A 69 12.17 1.76 1.26
N GLY A 70 11.12 2.50 1.66
CA GLY A 70 10.69 2.60 3.05
C GLY A 70 11.62 3.46 3.91
N GLU A 71 12.36 4.38 3.28
CA GLU A 71 13.30 5.28 3.95
C GLU A 71 12.64 6.63 4.23
N LEU A 72 12.98 7.28 5.34
CA LEU A 72 12.53 8.64 5.66
C LEU A 72 13.51 9.70 5.13
N PRO A 73 13.08 10.97 4.96
CA PRO A 73 13.97 12.05 4.60
C PRO A 73 15.09 12.20 5.63
N GLN A 74 16.33 12.40 5.16
CA GLN A 74 17.47 12.55 6.05
C GLN A 74 17.26 13.72 7.02
N GLY A 75 17.49 13.49 8.32
CA GLY A 75 17.42 14.54 9.34
C GLY A 75 15.99 14.91 9.77
N TRP A 76 14.97 14.14 9.37
CA TRP A 76 13.59 14.36 9.82
C TRP A 76 13.47 14.43 11.35
N GLU A 77 14.31 13.71 12.09
CA GLU A 77 14.32 13.70 13.55
C GLU A 77 14.63 15.07 14.14
N SER A 78 15.43 15.88 13.44
CA SER A 78 15.80 17.23 13.89
C SER A 78 14.63 18.21 13.90
N HIS A 79 13.53 17.86 13.22
CA HIS A 79 12.30 18.63 13.22
C HIS A 79 11.37 18.30 14.40
N LEU A 80 11.66 17.24 15.17
CA LEU A 80 10.82 16.88 16.31
C LEU A 80 10.85 17.98 17.39
N PRO A 81 9.67 18.42 17.88
CA PRO A 81 9.61 19.38 18.96
C PRO A 81 10.16 18.78 20.25
N VAL A 82 10.94 19.57 20.98
CA VAL A 82 11.37 19.26 22.34
C VAL A 82 10.37 19.86 23.34
N PHE A 83 9.96 19.06 24.32
CA PHE A 83 9.05 19.49 25.38
C PHE A 83 9.80 19.56 26.70
N GLU A 84 9.91 20.75 27.26
CA GLU A 84 10.65 20.99 28.50
C GLU A 84 9.96 20.38 29.72
N ALA A 85 10.76 19.90 30.67
CA ALA A 85 10.25 19.36 31.92
C ALA A 85 9.49 20.44 32.72
N GLY A 86 8.34 20.08 33.28
CA GLY A 86 7.48 21.00 34.03
C GLY A 86 6.45 21.76 33.20
N GLN A 87 6.49 21.66 31.86
CA GLN A 87 5.42 22.16 31.01
C GLN A 87 4.24 21.19 30.98
N ALA A 88 3.05 21.64 31.40
CA ALA A 88 1.83 20.86 31.26
C ALA A 88 1.33 20.92 29.80
N ILE A 89 1.30 19.77 29.13
CA ILE A 89 0.74 19.61 27.80
C ILE A 89 -0.06 18.30 27.70
N ALA A 90 -1.25 18.36 27.12
CA ALA A 90 -2.02 17.15 26.82
C ALA A 90 -1.32 16.37 25.70
N THR A 91 -1.21 15.05 25.82
CA THR A 91 -0.53 14.20 24.82
C THR A 91 -1.14 14.32 23.42
N ARG A 92 -2.46 14.55 23.31
CA ARG A 92 -3.12 14.88 22.02
C ARG A 92 -2.59 16.17 21.38
N ALA A 93 -2.27 17.19 22.18
CA ALA A 93 -1.73 18.45 21.69
C ALA A 93 -0.24 18.32 21.35
N ALA A 94 0.50 17.51 22.11
CA ALA A 94 1.87 17.12 21.76
C ALA A 94 1.90 16.35 20.42
N SER A 95 0.98 15.40 20.22
CA SER A 95 0.83 14.68 18.95
C SER A 95 0.56 15.62 17.78
N GLY A 96 -0.33 16.59 17.94
CA GLY A 96 -0.58 17.59 16.89
C GLY A 96 0.66 18.41 16.55
N LYS A 97 1.43 18.83 17.55
CA LYS A 97 2.70 19.54 17.33
C LYS A 97 3.73 18.68 16.57
N VAL A 98 3.81 17.39 16.87
CA VAL A 98 4.67 16.46 16.13
C VAL A 98 4.19 16.29 14.69
N LEU A 99 2.88 16.12 14.46
CA LEU A 99 2.31 16.00 13.11
C LEU A 99 2.59 17.24 12.26
N GLN A 100 2.43 18.43 12.83
CA GLN A 100 2.73 19.70 12.15
C GLN A 100 4.22 19.83 11.80
N ALA A 101 5.10 19.47 12.73
CA ALA A 101 6.54 19.55 12.50
C ALA A 101 7.03 18.56 11.44
N LEU A 102 6.49 17.34 11.44
CA LEU A 102 6.87 16.30 10.49
C LEU A 102 6.18 16.43 9.13
N GLY A 103 4.95 16.96 9.07
CA GLY A 103 4.21 17.13 7.82
C GLY A 103 4.89 18.07 6.83
N ALA A 104 5.67 19.04 7.32
CA ALA A 104 6.45 19.94 6.47
C ALA A 104 7.65 19.26 5.79
N VAL A 105 8.13 18.12 6.30
CA VAL A 105 9.38 17.48 5.85
C VAL A 105 9.22 16.04 5.37
N ILE A 106 8.15 15.34 5.77
CA ILE A 106 7.80 13.99 5.32
C ILE A 106 6.60 14.10 4.36
N PRO A 107 6.82 14.25 3.04
CA PRO A 107 5.76 14.50 2.08
C PRO A 107 4.76 13.32 1.93
N GLU A 108 5.17 12.11 2.30
CA GLU A 108 4.31 10.93 2.34
C GLU A 108 3.47 10.80 3.62
N LEU A 109 3.59 11.72 4.57
CA LEU A 109 2.76 11.75 5.78
C LEU A 109 1.40 12.36 5.46
N TRP A 110 0.35 11.55 5.52
CA TRP A 110 -1.02 12.00 5.36
C TRP A 110 -1.95 11.27 6.33
N GLY A 111 -3.10 11.87 6.58
CA GLY A 111 -4.09 11.31 7.50
C GLY A 111 -5.16 12.32 7.83
N GLY A 112 -5.95 12.01 8.86
CA GLY A 112 -7.02 12.88 9.31
C GLY A 112 -7.76 12.30 10.50
N SER A 113 -9.00 12.75 10.69
CA SER A 113 -9.88 12.28 11.74
C SER A 113 -11.29 12.09 11.22
N ALA A 114 -12.00 11.11 11.78
CA ALA A 114 -13.43 10.95 11.56
C ALA A 114 -14.19 11.94 12.44
N ASP A 115 -14.54 13.11 11.89
CA ASP A 115 -15.32 14.19 12.52
C ASP A 115 -14.71 14.85 13.79
N LEU A 116 -13.53 14.38 14.22
CA LEU A 116 -12.90 14.80 15.47
C LEU A 116 -11.56 15.51 15.26
N ALA A 117 -11.36 16.20 14.14
CA ALA A 117 -10.06 16.81 13.78
C ALA A 117 -9.53 17.75 14.88
N GLY A 118 -10.38 18.66 15.38
CA GLY A 118 -10.01 19.56 16.48
C GLY A 118 -9.85 18.85 17.83
N SER A 119 -10.53 17.73 18.06
CA SER A 119 -10.40 16.96 19.31
C SER A 119 -9.15 16.09 19.34
N ASN A 120 -8.75 15.59 18.18
CA ASN A 120 -7.60 14.69 18.00
C ASN A 120 -6.31 15.43 17.63
N ASN A 121 -6.40 16.70 17.19
CA ASN A 121 -5.30 17.51 16.66
C ASN A 121 -4.55 16.81 15.50
N THR A 122 -5.29 16.31 14.52
CA THR A 122 -4.74 15.52 13.39
C THR A 122 -4.55 16.30 12.10
N THR A 123 -5.13 17.50 11.99
CA THR A 123 -4.93 18.35 10.80
C THR A 123 -3.46 18.78 10.73
N ILE A 124 -2.87 18.65 9.54
CA ILE A 124 -1.57 19.22 9.17
C ILE A 124 -1.89 20.45 8.32
N ASP A 125 -1.39 21.62 8.71
CA ASP A 125 -1.71 22.92 8.09
C ASP A 125 -0.54 23.44 7.24
#